data_AF-A0A3D0VQJ8-F1
#
_entry.id   AF-A0A3D0VQJ8-F1
#
_cell.length_a   1.000
_cell.length_b   1.000
_cell.length_c   1.000
_cell.angle_alpha   90.00
_cell.angle_beta   90.00
_cell.angle_gamma   90.00
#
_symmetry.space_group_name_H-M   'P 1'
#
loop_
_entity.id
_entity.type
_entity.pdbx_description
1 polymer ?
#
loop_
_entity_poly.entity_id
_entity_poly.type
_entity_poly.pdbx_seq_one_letter_code
_entity_poly.pdbx_strand_id
1 'polypeptide(L)'
;MSKKSSSLTFINSNNKATFLRNNNVKIIFDKLQKDEQYAVSGSEIKLLWSVIPKEWVAGIKLIHFLGQNARKSRFERPVNRVLLSNKLNICATGFSENEIITQILIELVQDSGDANLRAASYNKLTKKQTAKIHEIIEPYLHLYFEMKQKLTFERPMKKS
;
A
#
# COMPACT_ATOMS: atom_id res chain seq x y z
N MET A 1 1.09 -25.67 -38.66
CA MET A 1 2.19 -25.21 -37.79
C MET A 1 2.33 -23.70 -37.93
N SER A 2 2.25 -23.01 -36.79
CA SER A 2 2.63 -21.61 -36.48
C SER A 2 2.31 -20.49 -37.48
N LYS A 3 1.18 -19.79 -37.25
CA LYS A 3 0.96 -18.42 -37.73
C LYS A 3 1.87 -17.50 -36.90
N LYS A 4 2.91 -16.93 -37.52
CA LYS A 4 3.69 -15.82 -36.95
C LYS A 4 2.76 -14.61 -36.84
N SER A 5 2.30 -14.31 -35.63
CA SER A 5 1.59 -13.07 -35.31
C SER A 5 2.64 -11.98 -35.12
N SER A 6 2.93 -11.25 -36.19
CA SER A 6 3.70 -10.01 -36.14
C SER A 6 2.89 -8.95 -35.40
N SER A 7 3.26 -8.64 -34.14
CA SER A 7 2.69 -7.50 -33.43
C SER A 7 3.29 -6.22 -33.99
N LEU A 8 2.48 -5.44 -34.72
CA LEU A 8 2.81 -4.11 -35.20
C LEU A 8 3.14 -3.17 -34.04
N THR A 9 4.32 -2.53 -34.11
CA THR A 9 4.69 -1.38 -33.30
C THR A 9 4.08 -0.13 -33.93
N PHE A 10 3.15 0.53 -33.25
CA PHE A 10 2.73 1.88 -33.60
C PHE A 10 3.49 2.89 -32.73
N ILE A 11 4.37 3.66 -33.36
CA ILE A 11 4.91 4.89 -32.77
C ILE A 11 3.86 5.97 -33.06
N ASN A 12 3.12 6.40 -32.03
CA ASN A 12 2.24 7.56 -32.13
C ASN A 12 2.81 8.69 -31.27
N SER A 13 3.42 9.66 -31.95
CA SER A 13 3.85 10.96 -31.45
C SER A 13 2.63 11.85 -31.30
N ASN A 14 1.92 11.74 -30.17
CA ASN A 14 1.04 12.80 -29.68
C ASN A 14 0.76 12.66 -28.18
N ASN A 15 1.15 13.71 -27.46
CA ASN A 15 1.07 13.89 -26.02
C ASN A 15 -0.39 14.00 -25.54
N LYS A 16 -1.09 12.86 -25.45
CA LYS A 16 -2.30 12.70 -24.62
C LYS A 16 -2.17 11.38 -23.87
N ALA A 17 -1.75 11.46 -22.62
CA ALA A 17 -1.76 10.36 -21.68
C ALA A 17 -3.21 9.88 -21.50
N THR A 18 -3.60 8.92 -22.34
CA THR A 18 -4.88 8.24 -22.28
C THR A 18 -4.58 6.89 -21.65
N PHE A 19 -4.53 6.78 -20.32
CA PHE A 19 -4.26 5.49 -19.67
C PHE A 19 -5.16 5.24 -18.44
N LEU A 20 -6.19 4.44 -18.73
CA LEU A 20 -6.89 3.42 -17.93
C LEU A 20 -7.46 3.83 -16.56
N ARG A 21 -8.80 3.98 -16.56
CA ARG A 21 -9.66 3.91 -15.38
C ARG A 21 -9.55 2.55 -14.69
N ASN A 22 -9.62 2.60 -13.36
CA ASN A 22 -9.89 1.52 -12.39
C ASN A 22 -8.75 0.55 -12.10
N ASN A 23 -7.86 0.95 -11.19
CA ASN A 23 -7.24 -0.01 -10.27
C ASN A 23 -8.37 -0.60 -9.40
N ASN A 24 -9.04 -1.66 -9.87
CA ASN A 24 -9.95 -2.46 -9.05
C ASN A 24 -9.13 -3.28 -8.04
N VAL A 25 -8.48 -2.60 -7.10
CA VAL A 25 -7.83 -3.23 -5.97
C VAL A 25 -8.94 -3.84 -5.11
N LYS A 26 -8.96 -5.16 -5.03
CA LYS A 26 -9.87 -5.85 -4.11
C LYS A 26 -9.35 -5.67 -2.69
N ILE A 27 -10.21 -5.31 -1.74
CA ILE A 27 -9.86 -5.27 -0.31
C ILE A 27 -10.65 -6.37 0.39
N ILE A 28 -9.97 -7.25 1.11
CA ILE A 28 -10.55 -8.35 1.88
C ILE A 28 -10.14 -8.19 3.33
N PHE A 29 -11.08 -8.46 4.24
CA PHE A 29 -10.86 -8.52 5.67
C PHE A 29 -11.18 -9.92 6.16
N ASP A 30 -10.26 -10.53 6.88
CA ASP A 30 -10.54 -11.74 7.63
C ASP A 30 -11.51 -11.43 8.79
N LYS A 31 -12.11 -12.48 9.34
CA LYS A 31 -12.89 -12.36 10.56
C LYS A 31 -11.93 -12.18 11.75
N LEU A 32 -12.18 -11.16 12.56
CA LEU A 32 -11.46 -10.91 13.81
C LEU A 32 -12.02 -11.71 14.98
N GLN A 33 -11.19 -11.93 16.00
CA GLN A 33 -11.65 -12.44 17.28
C GLN A 33 -12.50 -11.40 18.01
N LYS A 34 -13.26 -11.85 19.02
CA LYS A 34 -14.02 -10.96 19.89
C LYS A 34 -13.04 -9.97 20.54
N ASP A 35 -13.35 -8.68 20.47
CA ASP A 35 -12.58 -7.55 21.03
C ASP A 35 -11.34 -7.10 20.24
N GLU A 36 -11.07 -7.67 19.06
CA GLU A 36 -10.04 -7.16 18.15
C GLU A 36 -10.62 -6.17 17.13
N GLN A 37 -9.84 -5.16 16.76
CA GLN A 37 -10.16 -4.21 15.69
C GLN A 37 -8.94 -3.97 14.79
N TYR A 38 -9.20 -3.73 13.52
CA TYR A 38 -8.15 -3.28 12.60
C TYR A 38 -7.83 -1.80 12.88
N ALA A 39 -6.54 -1.47 12.92
CA ALA A 39 -6.07 -0.09 13.09
C ALA A 39 -6.48 0.86 11.96
N VAL A 40 -6.78 0.32 10.78
CA VAL A 40 -7.16 1.07 9.59
C VAL A 40 -8.29 0.35 8.86
N SER A 41 -9.18 1.11 8.21
CA SER A 41 -10.27 0.59 7.40
C SER A 41 -9.99 0.77 5.90
N GLY A 42 -10.92 0.30 5.06
CA GLY A 42 -10.83 0.49 3.62
C GLY A 42 -10.86 1.96 3.17
N SER A 43 -11.47 2.87 3.95
CA SER A 43 -11.44 4.30 3.62
C SER A 43 -10.08 4.94 3.87
N GLU A 44 -9.38 4.57 4.95
CA GLU A 44 -7.99 5.00 5.17
C GLU A 44 -7.08 4.54 4.04
N ILE A 45 -7.23 3.30 3.57
CA ILE A 45 -6.44 2.78 2.43
C ILE A 45 -6.72 3.57 1.15
N LYS A 46 -7.98 3.90 0.87
CA LYS A 46 -8.35 4.71 -0.30
C LYS A 46 -7.76 6.11 -0.21
N LEU A 47 -7.80 6.72 0.97
CA LEU A 47 -7.18 8.02 1.22
C LEU A 47 -5.67 7.95 1.01
N LEU A 48 -5.00 6.94 1.57
CA LEU A 48 -3.57 6.72 1.36
C LEU A 48 -3.23 6.61 -0.13
N TRP A 49 -4.01 5.84 -0.90
CA TRP A 49 -3.78 5.68 -2.35
C TRP A 49 -3.97 6.98 -3.14
N SER A 50 -4.74 7.94 -2.62
CA SER A 50 -4.91 9.24 -3.28
C SER A 50 -3.74 10.20 -3.07
N VAL A 51 -2.90 9.99 -2.05
CA VAL A 51 -1.81 10.91 -1.71
C VAL A 51 -0.42 10.41 -2.11
N ILE A 52 -0.28 9.14 -2.49
CA ILE A 52 1.00 8.54 -2.87
C ILE A 52 1.17 8.39 -4.39
N PRO A 53 2.41 8.20 -4.88
CA PRO A 53 2.66 8.02 -6.30
C PRO A 53 1.96 6.76 -6.82
N LYS A 54 1.35 6.86 -8.00
CA LYS A 54 0.55 5.76 -8.57
C LYS A 54 1.39 4.54 -8.92
N GLU A 55 2.65 4.77 -9.26
CA GLU A 55 3.65 3.75 -9.55
C GLU A 55 3.94 2.85 -8.34
N TRP A 56 3.84 3.37 -7.11
CA TRP A 56 4.09 2.57 -5.89
C TRP A 56 3.02 1.51 -5.67
N VAL A 57 1.81 1.79 -6.14
CA VAL A 57 0.65 0.90 -6.02
C VAL A 57 0.36 0.16 -7.32
N ALA A 58 1.13 0.46 -8.38
CA ALA A 58 1.00 -0.21 -9.65
C ALA A 58 1.27 -1.70 -9.48
N GLY A 59 0.36 -2.50 -10.03
CA GLY A 59 0.43 -3.95 -9.94
C GLY A 59 -0.20 -4.55 -8.69
N ILE A 60 -0.58 -3.78 -7.65
CA ILE A 60 -1.32 -4.35 -6.51
C ILE A 60 -2.76 -4.66 -6.94
N LYS A 61 -3.13 -5.94 -6.87
CA LYS A 61 -4.47 -6.44 -7.23
C LYS A 61 -5.36 -6.72 -6.01
N LEU A 62 -4.73 -7.05 -4.88
CA LEU A 62 -5.43 -7.45 -3.66
C LEU A 62 -4.74 -6.87 -2.41
N ILE A 63 -5.53 -6.27 -1.53
CA ILE A 63 -5.14 -5.94 -0.16
C ILE A 63 -5.89 -6.88 0.77
N HIS A 64 -5.16 -7.57 1.65
CA HIS A 64 -5.71 -8.53 2.58
C HIS A 64 -5.36 -8.19 4.01
N PHE A 65 -6.37 -7.81 4.77
CA PHE A 65 -6.28 -7.59 6.20
C PHE A 65 -6.37 -8.92 6.93
N LEU A 66 -5.24 -9.39 7.43
CA LEU A 66 -5.12 -10.67 8.09
C LEU A 66 -5.66 -10.57 9.52
N GLY A 67 -6.54 -11.51 9.89
CA GLY A 67 -7.18 -11.56 11.21
C GLY A 67 -6.30 -12.16 12.30
N GLN A 68 -4.99 -11.94 12.19
CA GLN A 68 -3.98 -12.48 13.08
C GLN A 68 -3.13 -11.34 13.66
N ASN A 69 -2.70 -11.49 14.90
CA ASN A 69 -1.74 -10.57 15.51
C ASN A 69 -0.39 -10.68 14.79
N ALA A 70 0.18 -9.55 14.33
CA ALA A 70 1.47 -9.55 13.63
C ALA A 70 2.60 -10.17 14.46
N ARG A 71 2.57 -10.03 15.79
CA ARG A 71 3.56 -10.61 16.73
C ARG A 71 3.53 -12.14 16.75
N LYS A 72 2.45 -12.75 16.28
CA LYS A 72 2.30 -14.21 16.10
C LYS A 72 2.49 -14.64 14.64
N SER A 73 2.75 -13.69 13.74
CA SER A 73 3.02 -13.97 12.34
C SER A 73 4.50 -14.32 12.13
N ARG A 74 4.83 -14.93 10.99
CA ARG A 74 6.22 -15.22 10.59
C ARG A 74 6.93 -13.99 10.00
N PHE A 75 6.30 -12.82 9.98
CA PHE A 75 6.84 -11.59 9.40
C PHE A 75 7.43 -10.70 10.51
N GLU A 76 8.60 -10.10 10.28
CA GLU A 76 9.17 -9.14 11.23
C GLU A 76 8.37 -7.83 11.28
N ARG A 77 7.77 -7.44 10.15
CA ARG A 77 6.92 -6.25 10.03
C ARG A 77 5.46 -6.63 9.74
N PRO A 78 4.47 -5.83 10.19
CA PRO A 78 3.04 -6.16 10.07
C PRO A 78 2.50 -6.07 8.64
N VAL A 79 3.28 -5.51 7.71
CA VAL A 79 2.90 -5.37 6.29
C VAL A 79 3.93 -6.11 5.43
N ASN A 80 3.43 -6.84 4.44
CA ASN A 80 4.26 -7.62 3.53
C ASN A 80 3.62 -7.71 2.15
N ARG A 81 4.38 -7.44 1.09
CA ARG A 81 3.95 -7.57 -0.30
C ARG A 81 4.39 -8.91 -0.87
N VAL A 82 3.42 -9.67 -1.36
CA VAL A 82 3.65 -10.92 -2.08
C VAL A 82 3.65 -10.62 -3.58
N LEU A 83 4.85 -10.45 -4.16
CA LEU A 83 5.01 -10.04 -5.55
C LEU A 83 4.35 -11.01 -6.55
N LEU A 84 4.52 -12.33 -6.35
CA LEU A 84 4.01 -13.35 -7.27
C LEU A 84 2.48 -13.27 -7.45
N SER A 85 1.76 -12.97 -6.37
CA SER A 85 0.29 -12.86 -6.38
C SER A 85 -0.20 -11.41 -6.39
N ASN A 86 0.70 -10.43 -6.51
CA ASN A 86 0.34 -9.01 -6.57
C ASN A 86 -0.52 -8.58 -5.37
N LYS A 87 -0.19 -9.10 -4.19
CA LYS A 87 -0.99 -8.98 -2.97
C LYS A 87 -0.24 -8.22 -1.89
N LEU A 88 -0.93 -7.32 -1.19
CA LEU A 88 -0.44 -6.68 0.03
C LEU A 88 -1.15 -7.31 1.24
N ASN A 89 -0.40 -7.97 2.11
CA ASN A 89 -0.91 -8.49 3.38
C ASN A 89 -0.68 -7.46 4.49
N ILE A 90 -1.70 -7.24 5.32
CA ILE A 90 -1.68 -6.27 6.42
C ILE A 90 -2.18 -6.95 7.70
N CYS A 91 -1.32 -7.13 8.69
CA CYS A 91 -1.68 -7.54 10.05
C CYS A 91 -1.90 -6.28 10.90
N ALA A 92 -3.10 -5.68 10.83
CA ALA A 92 -3.37 -4.37 11.45
C ALA A 92 -3.89 -4.41 12.90
N THR A 93 -3.99 -5.58 13.55
CA THR A 93 -4.48 -5.66 14.93
C THR A 93 -3.37 -5.37 15.95
N GLY A 94 -3.68 -4.59 16.99
CA GLY A 94 -2.72 -4.25 18.06
C GLY A 94 -1.65 -3.21 17.67
N PHE A 95 -1.86 -2.49 16.57
CA PHE A 95 -1.06 -1.34 16.14
C PHE A 95 -1.92 -0.08 16.11
N SER A 96 -1.28 1.08 16.17
CA SER A 96 -1.90 2.34 15.81
C SER A 96 -2.03 2.47 14.29
N GLU A 97 -2.93 3.34 13.86
CA GLU A 97 -3.04 3.73 12.45
C GLU A 97 -1.70 4.23 11.89
N ASN A 98 -1.00 5.10 12.63
CA ASN A 98 0.29 5.66 12.21
C ASN A 98 1.31 4.56 11.93
N GLU A 99 1.40 3.55 12.80
CA GLU A 99 2.28 2.42 12.59
C GLU A 99 1.91 1.64 11.32
N ILE A 100 0.63 1.36 11.09
CA ILE A 100 0.21 0.61 9.89
C ILE A 100 0.41 1.41 8.61
N ILE A 101 0.04 2.68 8.57
CA ILE A 101 0.24 3.54 7.39
C ILE A 101 1.74 3.66 7.08
N THR A 102 2.57 3.89 8.08
CA THR A 102 4.03 3.90 7.93
C THR A 102 4.53 2.59 7.35
N GLN A 103 4.09 1.44 7.88
CA GLN A 103 4.54 0.12 7.41
C GLN A 103 4.05 -0.20 5.99
N ILE A 104 2.87 0.30 5.59
CA ILE A 104 2.41 0.22 4.20
C ILE A 104 3.38 0.99 3.31
N LEU A 105 3.68 2.26 3.62
CA LEU A 105 4.58 3.08 2.81
C LEU A 105 5.99 2.46 2.70
N ILE A 106 6.54 1.97 3.82
CA ILE A 106 7.82 1.24 3.85
C ILE A 106 7.78 0.04 2.90
N GLU A 107 6.68 -0.72 2.87
CA GLU A 107 6.56 -1.88 2.00
C GLU A 107 6.45 -1.51 0.52
N LEU A 108 5.75 -0.43 0.20
CA LEU A 108 5.56 0.01 -1.19
C LEU A 108 6.85 0.56 -1.81
N VAL A 109 7.61 1.37 -1.07
CA VAL A 109 8.82 2.01 -1.60
C VAL A 109 9.94 1.00 -1.91
N GLN A 110 9.92 -0.16 -1.26
CA GLN A 110 10.87 -1.25 -1.53
C GLN A 110 10.74 -1.86 -2.93
N ASP A 111 9.66 -1.55 -3.64
CA ASP A 111 9.42 -1.97 -5.02
C ASP A 111 9.78 -0.89 -6.05
N SER A 112 10.44 0.21 -5.62
CA SER A 112 10.89 1.30 -6.50
C SER A 112 12.02 0.93 -7.47
N GLY A 113 12.59 -0.28 -7.36
CA GLY A 113 13.73 -0.74 -8.17
C GLY A 113 15.10 -0.42 -7.57
N ASP A 114 15.19 0.36 -6.48
CA ASP A 114 16.45 0.55 -5.75
C ASP A 114 16.72 -0.65 -4.84
N ALA A 115 17.68 -1.50 -5.23
CA ALA A 115 18.10 -2.65 -4.46
C ALA A 115 18.56 -2.29 -3.03
N ASN A 116 19.02 -1.07 -2.80
CA ASN A 116 19.41 -0.62 -1.46
C ASN A 116 18.22 -0.42 -0.53
N LEU A 117 17.00 -0.27 -1.04
CA LEU A 117 15.82 -0.12 -0.20
C LEU A 117 15.23 -1.48 0.17
N ARG A 118 15.52 -2.54 -0.60
CA ARG A 118 14.83 -3.82 -0.47
C ARG A 118 15.32 -4.64 0.72
N ALA A 119 14.37 -5.20 1.49
CA ALA A 119 14.65 -6.18 2.52
C ALA A 119 15.28 -7.45 1.92
N ALA A 120 16.37 -7.93 2.52
CA ALA A 120 17.11 -9.10 2.04
C ALA A 120 16.42 -10.43 2.39
N SER A 121 15.77 -10.53 3.55
CA SER A 121 15.06 -11.73 4.00
C SER A 121 14.01 -11.39 5.07
N TYR A 122 12.96 -12.21 5.20
CA TYR A 122 11.89 -12.09 6.21
C TYR A 122 11.43 -10.66 6.46
N ASN A 123 11.20 -9.90 5.38
CA ASN A 123 10.83 -8.48 5.39
C ASN A 123 11.65 -7.58 6.35
N LYS A 124 12.88 -7.96 6.70
CA LYS A 124 13.78 -7.25 7.61
C LYS A 124 14.59 -6.17 6.89
N LEU A 125 14.61 -4.98 7.48
CA LEU A 125 15.39 -3.83 7.01
C LEU A 125 16.54 -3.54 7.97
N THR A 126 17.70 -3.19 7.42
CA THR A 126 18.81 -2.67 8.23
C THR A 126 18.53 -1.22 8.65
N LYS A 127 19.21 -0.74 9.70
CA LYS A 127 19.06 0.66 10.17
C LYS A 127 19.27 1.70 9.06
N LYS A 128 20.26 1.48 8.19
CA LYS A 128 20.57 2.38 7.06
C LYS A 128 19.43 2.39 6.04
N GLN A 129 18.86 1.23 5.74
CA GLN A 129 17.72 1.12 4.83
C GLN A 129 16.49 1.81 5.42
N THR A 130 16.21 1.54 6.69
CA THR A 130 15.09 2.15 7.42
C THR A 130 15.19 3.68 7.39
N ALA A 131 16.35 4.25 7.73
CA ALA A 131 16.55 5.70 7.69
C ALA A 131 16.29 6.30 6.31
N LYS A 132 16.89 5.72 5.25
CA LYS A 132 16.70 6.17 3.88
C LYS A 132 15.24 6.04 3.42
N ILE A 133 14.56 4.95 3.80
CA ILE A 133 13.14 4.76 3.51
C ILE A 133 12.31 5.83 4.20
N HIS A 134 12.57 6.12 5.47
CA HIS A 134 11.85 7.16 6.22
C HIS A 134 11.94 8.52 5.53
N GLU A 135 13.13 8.92 5.08
CA GLU A 135 13.31 10.16 4.31
C GLU A 135 12.42 10.21 3.05
N ILE A 136 12.22 9.08 2.38
CA ILE A 136 11.39 9.00 1.16
C ILE A 136 9.89 9.03 1.49
N ILE A 137 9.46 8.38 2.56
CA ILE A 137 8.03 8.23 2.88
C ILE A 137 7.47 9.39 3.71
N GLU A 138 8.32 10.15 4.42
CA GLU A 138 7.91 11.20 5.36
C GLU A 138 6.95 12.23 4.72
N PRO A 139 7.20 12.76 3.49
CA PRO A 139 6.30 13.74 2.88
C PRO A 139 4.89 13.17 2.64
N TYR A 140 4.80 11.88 2.31
CA TYR A 140 3.52 11.21 2.04
C TYR A 140 2.79 10.85 3.32
N LEU A 141 3.51 10.51 4.38
CA LEU A 141 2.95 10.29 5.71
C LEU A 141 2.33 11.59 6.24
N HIS A 142 3.06 12.71 6.13
CA HIS A 142 2.55 14.04 6.48
C HIS A 142 1.31 14.41 5.68
N LEU A 143 1.36 14.26 4.35
CA LEU A 143 0.24 14.58 3.46
C LEU A 143 -1.00 13.73 3.77
N TYR A 144 -0.83 12.44 4.08
CA TYR A 144 -1.93 11.57 4.48
C TYR A 144 -2.66 12.10 5.73
N PHE A 145 -1.92 12.43 6.78
CA PHE A 145 -2.52 12.91 8.03
C PHE A 145 -3.14 14.30 7.89
N GLU A 146 -2.52 15.18 7.10
CA GLU A 146 -3.10 16.48 6.77
C GLU A 146 -4.44 16.32 6.04
N MET A 147 -4.51 15.45 5.03
CA MET A 147 -5.75 15.19 4.29
C MET A 147 -6.82 14.54 5.16
N LYS A 148 -6.43 13.59 6.03
CA LYS A 148 -7.36 12.96 6.98
C LYS A 148 -7.96 13.98 7.93
N GLN A 149 -7.15 14.90 8.42
CA GLN A 149 -7.58 15.96 9.31
C GLN A 149 -8.61 16.88 8.62
N LYS A 150 -8.34 17.34 7.38
CA LYS A 150 -9.29 18.16 6.61
C LYS A 150 -10.62 17.47 6.39
N LEU A 151 -10.61 16.19 5.99
CA LEU A 151 -11.83 15.38 5.81
C LEU A 151 -12.63 15.16 7.10
N THR A 152 -11.98 15.28 8.27
CA THR A 152 -12.67 15.17 9.56
C THR A 152 -13.40 16.47 9.91
N PHE A 153 -12.82 17.63 9.57
CA PHE A 153 -13.43 18.94 9.81
C PHE A 153 -14.57 19.28 8.83
N GLU A 154 -14.56 18.74 7.61
CA GLU A 154 -15.56 19.03 6.58
C GLU A 154 -16.86 18.20 6.69
N ARG A 155 -16.95 17.24 7.62
CA ARG A 155 -18.20 16.50 7.84
C ARG A 155 -19.17 17.36 8.66
N PRO A 156 -20.29 17.86 8.09
CA PRO A 156 -21.27 18.60 8.88
C PRO A 156 -21.81 17.68 9.96
N MET A 157 -21.82 18.14 11.21
CA MET A 157 -22.54 17.47 12.28
C MET A 157 -23.99 17.36 11.85
N LYS A 158 -24.45 16.14 11.53
CA LYS A 158 -25.88 15.88 11.36
C LYS A 158 -26.52 16.25 12.69
N LYS A 159 -27.27 17.35 12.71
CA LYS A 159 -28.16 17.67 13.82
C LYS A 159 -29.20 16.55 13.87
N SER A 160 -29.12 15.71 14.89
CA SER A 160 -30.22 14.82 15.30
C SER A 160 -31.38 15.64 15.83
#